data_AF-A0A074WY75-F1
#
_entry.id   AF-A0A074WY75-F1
#
_cell.length_a   1.000
_cell.length_b   1.000
_cell.length_c   1.000
_cell.angle_alpha   90.00
_cell.angle_beta   90.00
_cell.angle_gamma   90.00
#
_symmetry.space_group_name_H-M   'P 1'
#
loop_
_entity.id
_entity.type
_entity.pdbx_description
1 polymer ?
#
loop_
_entity_poly.entity_id
_entity_poly.type
_entity_poly.pdbx_seq_one_letter_code
_entity_poly.pdbx_strand_id
1 'polypeptide(L)'
;MATEASRPLTNGTGPESKMSEPIQFSMPLPNAPGSRIHTHLTILATSILLFCTSTTAEYSSSAVPPLGSFVYAMPDRYNPSAPLSTPLYTLPSSLDFADRLAKTLARRTNLPVQVGSSVNFSSAGNGGSVEEEMEAFRQLVTVVLREVEKARAG
;
A
#
# COMPACT_ATOMS: atom_id res chain seq x y z
N MET A 1 -8.23 41.16 -7.38
CA MET A 1 -7.05 40.49 -7.97
C MET A 1 -6.59 39.47 -6.93
N ALA A 2 -7.13 38.25 -6.98
CA ALA A 2 -6.93 37.24 -5.94
C ALA A 2 -5.72 36.37 -6.29
N THR A 3 -4.78 36.29 -5.36
CA THR A 3 -3.53 35.55 -5.47
C THR A 3 -3.81 34.04 -5.44
N GLU A 4 -3.61 33.34 -6.56
CA GLU A 4 -3.59 31.88 -6.57
C GLU A 4 -2.37 31.38 -5.79
N ALA A 5 -2.61 30.76 -4.63
CA ALA A 5 -1.56 30.09 -3.87
C ALA A 5 -1.09 28.86 -4.64
N SER A 6 0.17 28.89 -5.10
CA SER A 6 0.83 27.78 -5.78
C SER A 6 0.86 26.55 -4.87
N ARG A 7 0.17 25.47 -5.27
CA ARG A 7 0.20 24.18 -4.56
C ARG A 7 1.63 23.62 -4.63
N PRO A 8 2.19 23.14 -3.50
CA PRO A 8 3.52 22.56 -3.50
C PRO A 8 3.58 21.36 -4.44
N LEU A 9 4.57 21.35 -5.33
CA LEU A 9 4.83 20.23 -6.22
C LEU A 9 5.33 19.03 -5.40
N THR A 10 4.60 17.93 -5.43
CA THR A 10 5.06 16.65 -4.85
C THR A 10 6.16 16.08 -5.74
N ASN A 11 7.30 15.69 -5.15
CA ASN A 11 8.42 15.12 -5.89
C ASN A 11 7.99 13.89 -6.70
N GLY A 12 8.31 13.85 -8.00
CA GLY A 12 7.94 12.75 -8.90
C GLY A 12 6.77 13.06 -9.87
N THR A 13 6.21 14.27 -9.85
CA THR A 13 5.26 14.73 -10.86
C THR A 13 5.98 15.52 -11.95
N GLY A 14 5.75 15.16 -13.22
CA GLY A 14 6.14 16.01 -14.35
C GLY A 14 5.22 17.24 -14.46
N PRO A 15 5.62 18.29 -15.19
CA PRO A 15 4.86 19.55 -15.30
C PRO A 15 3.44 19.39 -15.88
N GLU A 16 3.11 18.23 -16.47
CA GLU A 16 1.79 17.92 -17.05
C GLU A 16 1.06 16.75 -16.38
N SER A 17 1.58 16.23 -15.26
CA SER A 17 0.90 15.15 -14.53
C SER A 17 -0.35 15.74 -13.86
N LYS A 18 -1.53 15.49 -14.43
CA LYS A 18 -2.76 15.42 -13.65
C LYS A 18 -2.48 14.43 -12.53
N MET A 19 -2.17 14.93 -11.33
CA MET A 19 -2.07 14.08 -10.15
C MET A 19 -3.40 13.37 -10.03
N SER A 20 -3.43 12.08 -10.37
CA SER A 20 -4.61 11.28 -10.14
C SER A 20 -4.81 11.25 -8.64
N GLU A 21 -5.97 11.68 -8.20
CA GLU A 21 -6.32 11.68 -6.77
C GLU A 21 -6.06 10.27 -6.21
N PRO A 22 -5.41 10.14 -5.04
CA PRO A 22 -5.15 8.84 -4.46
C PRO A 22 -6.43 8.01 -4.39
N ILE A 23 -6.38 6.80 -4.93
CA ILE A 23 -7.49 5.85 -4.88
C ILE A 23 -7.55 5.33 -3.45
N GLN A 24 -8.63 5.67 -2.74
CA GLN A 24 -8.85 5.24 -1.37
C GLN A 24 -9.91 4.16 -1.33
N PHE A 25 -9.60 3.05 -0.67
CA PHE A 25 -10.58 2.00 -0.43
C PHE A 25 -10.34 1.33 0.91
N SER A 26 -11.39 0.70 1.44
CA SER A 26 -11.29 -0.11 2.63
C SER A 26 -11.96 -1.46 2.44
N MET A 27 -11.37 -2.48 3.03
CA MET A 27 -11.87 -3.85 3.01
C MET A 27 -11.93 -4.41 4.43
N PRO A 28 -12.94 -5.24 4.75
CA PRO A 28 -12.99 -5.91 6.05
C PRO A 28 -11.81 -6.86 6.18
N LEU A 29 -11.28 -6.98 7.39
CA LEU A 29 -10.24 -7.96 7.68
C LEU A 29 -10.90 -9.35 7.86
N PRO A 30 -10.38 -10.42 7.22
CA PRO A 30 -10.96 -11.76 7.34
C PRO A 30 -11.02 -12.20 8.79
N ASN A 31 -12.14 -12.84 9.17
CA ASN A 31 -12.37 -13.41 10.51
C ASN A 31 -12.25 -12.41 11.68
N ALA A 32 -12.23 -11.09 11.42
CA ALA A 32 -12.03 -10.06 12.44
C ALA A 32 -13.19 -9.04 12.41
N PRO A 33 -14.33 -9.35 13.06
CA PRO A 33 -15.50 -8.47 13.03
C PRO A 33 -15.16 -7.08 13.56
N GLY A 34 -15.49 -6.04 12.78
CA GLY A 34 -15.19 -4.65 13.11
C GLY A 34 -13.78 -4.16 12.76
N SER A 35 -12.91 -5.04 12.26
CA SER A 35 -11.58 -4.64 11.77
C SER A 35 -11.57 -4.42 10.25
N ARG A 36 -10.85 -3.39 9.79
CA ARG A 36 -10.75 -3.02 8.36
C ARG A 36 -9.33 -2.65 8.00
N ILE A 37 -8.93 -2.98 6.77
CA ILE A 37 -7.73 -2.44 6.13
C ILE A 37 -8.15 -1.26 5.28
N HIS A 38 -7.56 -0.10 5.54
CA HIS A 38 -7.66 1.11 4.74
C HIS A 38 -6.42 1.23 3.89
N THR A 39 -6.63 1.53 2.60
CA THR A 39 -5.57 1.58 1.62
C THR A 39 -5.66 2.85 0.80
N HIS A 40 -4.53 3.56 0.70
CA HIS A 40 -4.35 4.71 -0.17
C HIS A 40 -3.37 4.30 -1.29
N LEU A 41 -3.87 4.22 -2.51
CA LEU A 41 -3.11 3.84 -3.69
C LEU A 41 -2.91 5.07 -4.58
N THR A 42 -1.66 5.45 -4.79
CA THR A 42 -1.26 6.50 -5.74
C THR A 42 -0.50 5.86 -6.89
N ILE A 43 -1.00 6.03 -8.10
CA ILE A 43 -0.39 5.50 -9.31
C ILE A 43 0.30 6.66 -10.02
N LEU A 44 1.62 6.60 -10.09
CA LEU A 44 2.45 7.59 -10.78
C LEU A 44 2.79 7.09 -12.18
N ALA A 45 3.38 7.97 -13.00
CA ALA A 45 3.76 7.63 -14.37
C ALA A 45 4.72 6.43 -14.44
N THR A 46 5.66 6.34 -13.50
CA THR A 46 6.76 5.35 -13.51
C THR A 46 6.81 4.45 -12.28
N SER A 47 5.91 4.62 -11.31
CA SER A 47 5.92 3.87 -10.05
C SER A 47 4.56 3.83 -9.37
N ILE A 48 4.42 2.96 -8.37
CA ILE A 48 3.23 2.86 -7.53
C ILE A 48 3.61 3.19 -6.10
N LEU A 49 2.76 3.97 -5.41
CA LEU A 49 2.88 4.26 -3.99
C LEU A 49 1.63 3.76 -3.27
N LEU A 50 1.81 2.91 -2.28
CA LEU A 50 0.74 2.25 -1.54
C LEU A 50 0.94 2.47 -0.05
N PHE A 51 -0.07 2.97 0.63
CA PHE A 51 -0.13 3.01 2.09
C PHE A 51 -1.29 2.16 2.59
N CYS A 52 -1.03 1.28 3.55
CA CYS A 52 -2.01 0.40 4.15
C CYS A 52 -1.97 0.51 5.67
N THR A 53 -3.15 0.64 6.27
CA THR A 53 -3.33 0.74 7.72
C THR A 53 -4.53 -0.10 8.13
N SER A 54 -4.46 -0.78 9.27
CA SER A 54 -5.62 -1.45 9.87
C SER A 54 -6.24 -0.62 10.99
N THR A 55 -7.56 -0.64 11.10
CA THR A 55 -8.30 -0.13 12.27
C THR A 55 -9.13 -1.26 12.87
N THR A 56 -9.30 -1.24 14.19
CA THR A 56 -10.17 -2.15 14.95
C THR A 56 -11.43 -1.44 15.42
N ALA A 57 -12.42 -2.16 15.95
CA ALA A 57 -13.63 -1.55 16.51
C ALA A 57 -13.35 -0.66 17.73
N GLU A 58 -12.25 -0.91 18.44
CA GLU A 58 -11.79 -0.15 19.61
C GLU A 58 -10.99 1.10 19.22
N TYR A 59 -10.71 1.29 17.93
CA TYR A 59 -9.87 2.35 17.44
C TYR A 59 -10.56 3.71 17.62
N SER A 60 -10.08 4.50 18.60
CA SER A 60 -10.58 5.85 18.82
C SER A 60 -10.30 6.74 17.60
N SER A 61 -11.29 7.51 17.15
CA SER A 61 -11.18 8.37 15.95
C SER A 61 -10.09 9.45 16.01
N SER A 62 -9.46 9.66 17.18
CA SER A 62 -8.41 10.66 17.40
C SER A 62 -6.98 10.11 17.32
N ALA A 63 -6.78 8.79 17.24
CA ALA A 63 -5.45 8.21 17.15
C ALA A 63 -4.95 8.21 15.70
N VAL A 64 -3.94 9.03 15.40
CA VAL A 64 -3.26 8.98 14.08
C VAL A 64 -2.53 7.65 13.98
N PRO A 65 -2.85 6.80 12.98
CA PRO A 65 -2.19 5.52 12.83
C PRO A 65 -0.70 5.73 12.52
N PRO A 66 0.20 4.90 13.09
CA PRO A 66 1.62 4.99 12.78
C PRO A 66 1.85 4.68 11.29
N LEU A 67 2.98 5.15 10.75
CA LEU A 67 3.40 4.83 9.37
C LEU A 67 3.66 3.33 9.18
N GLY A 68 4.11 2.64 10.25
CA GLY A 68 4.52 1.24 10.17
C GLY A 68 5.84 1.10 9.43
N SER A 69 6.02 0.04 8.63
CA SER A 69 7.22 -0.18 7.82
C SER A 69 7.06 0.45 6.45
N PHE A 70 8.15 0.95 5.86
CA PHE A 70 8.18 1.51 4.51
C PHE A 70 9.24 0.78 3.68
N VAL A 71 8.83 0.17 2.57
CA VAL A 71 9.67 -0.69 1.74
C VAL A 71 9.56 -0.25 0.28
N TYR A 72 10.70 -0.21 -0.39
CA TYR A 72 10.79 -0.01 -1.83
C TYR A 72 11.14 -1.33 -2.51
N ALA A 73 10.39 -1.72 -3.54
CA ALA A 73 10.72 -2.84 -4.39
C ALA A 73 10.73 -2.44 -5.86
N MET A 74 11.57 -3.08 -6.66
CA MET A 74 11.62 -2.90 -8.11
C MET A 74 11.83 -4.23 -8.82
N PRO A 75 11.32 -4.38 -10.06
CA PRO A 75 11.56 -5.58 -10.85
C PRO A 75 13.05 -5.72 -11.16
N ASP A 76 13.57 -6.94 -11.03
CA ASP A 76 14.89 -7.28 -11.53
C ASP A 76 14.81 -7.62 -13.02
N ARG A 77 15.64 -6.95 -13.83
CA ARG A 77 15.72 -7.17 -15.28
C ARG A 77 16.40 -8.48 -15.63
N TYR A 78 17.26 -8.99 -14.77
CA TYR A 78 17.99 -10.24 -14.98
C TYR A 78 17.23 -11.45 -14.43
N ASN A 79 16.49 -11.28 -13.32
CA ASN A 79 15.66 -12.31 -12.74
C ASN A 79 14.23 -11.82 -12.44
N PRO A 80 13.29 -11.91 -13.41
CA PRO A 80 11.93 -11.40 -13.24
C PRO A 80 11.13 -12.14 -12.15
N SER A 81 11.59 -13.30 -11.68
CA SER A 81 10.93 -14.03 -10.59
C SER A 81 11.24 -13.46 -9.20
N ALA A 82 12.35 -12.72 -9.06
CA ALA A 82 12.89 -12.23 -7.79
C ALA A 82 13.12 -10.70 -7.83
N PRO A 83 12.10 -9.90 -7.51
CA PRO A 83 12.24 -8.45 -7.38
C PRO A 83 13.25 -8.06 -6.29
N LEU A 84 13.98 -6.98 -6.55
CA LEU A 84 14.86 -6.36 -5.57
C LEU A 84 14.03 -5.55 -4.59
N SER A 85 14.32 -5.66 -3.29
CA SER A 85 13.60 -4.94 -2.25
C SER A 85 14.58 -4.35 -1.24
N THR A 86 14.29 -3.12 -0.83
CA THR A 86 15.07 -2.34 0.12
C THR A 86 14.12 -1.74 1.16
N PRO A 87 14.18 -2.17 2.43
CA PRO A 87 13.42 -1.51 3.48
C PRO A 87 14.02 -0.13 3.77
N LEU A 88 13.19 0.91 3.69
CA LEU A 88 13.57 2.31 3.94
C LEU A 88 13.27 2.72 5.39
N TYR A 89 12.23 2.14 5.97
CA TYR A 89 11.89 2.28 7.39
C TYR A 89 11.38 0.94 7.92
N THR A 90 11.93 0.49 9.04
CA THR A 90 11.68 -0.86 9.57
C THR A 90 10.95 -0.79 10.90
N LEU A 91 9.73 -1.34 10.94
CA LEU A 91 9.03 -1.68 12.17
C LEU A 91 8.83 -3.20 12.20
N PRO A 92 9.43 -3.95 13.15
CA PRO A 92 9.43 -5.41 13.12
C PRO A 92 8.04 -6.06 12.98
N SER A 93 6.99 -5.44 13.53
CA SER A 93 5.63 -5.98 13.51
C SER A 93 4.94 -5.93 12.13
N SER A 94 5.44 -5.14 11.17
CA SER A 94 4.79 -4.99 9.86
C SER A 94 5.76 -5.13 8.66
N LEU A 95 7.04 -5.37 8.93
CA LEU A 95 8.09 -5.44 7.91
C LEU A 95 7.85 -6.58 6.92
N ASP A 96 7.59 -7.79 7.41
CA ASP A 96 7.41 -8.97 6.56
C ASP A 96 6.22 -8.81 5.61
N PHE A 97 5.12 -8.25 6.11
CA PHE A 97 3.94 -7.96 5.30
C PHE A 97 4.24 -6.90 4.23
N ALA A 98 4.88 -5.78 4.60
CA ALA A 98 5.23 -4.71 3.68
C ALA A 98 6.18 -5.20 2.57
N ASP A 99 7.19 -6.00 2.93
CA ASP A 99 8.17 -6.55 2.00
C ASP A 99 7.55 -7.55 1.02
N ARG A 100 6.73 -8.48 1.53
CA ARG A 100 5.95 -9.42 0.68
C ARG A 100 5.04 -8.68 -0.30
N LEU A 101 4.40 -7.61 0.16
CA LEU A 101 3.47 -6.82 -0.65
C LEU A 101 4.21 -6.05 -1.75
N ALA A 102 5.30 -5.37 -1.38
CA ALA A 102 6.13 -4.61 -2.32
C ALA A 102 6.70 -5.52 -3.41
N LYS A 103 7.31 -6.66 -3.05
CA LYS A 103 7.84 -7.64 -4.01
C LYS A 103 6.74 -8.20 -4.92
N THR A 104 5.60 -8.58 -4.36
CA THR A 104 4.51 -9.18 -5.15
C THR A 104 3.94 -8.20 -6.17
N LEU A 105 3.73 -6.94 -5.77
CA LEU A 105 3.24 -5.90 -6.66
C LEU A 105 4.30 -5.51 -7.71
N ALA A 106 5.57 -5.39 -7.34
CA ALA A 106 6.64 -5.08 -8.29
C ALA A 106 6.78 -6.17 -9.36
N ARG A 107 6.70 -7.45 -8.96
CA ARG A 107 6.73 -8.59 -9.89
C ARG A 107 5.54 -8.58 -10.86
N ARG A 108 4.34 -8.29 -10.37
CA ARG A 108 3.11 -8.39 -11.18
C ARG A 108 2.87 -7.18 -12.07
N THR A 109 3.26 -5.99 -11.62
CA THR A 109 3.08 -4.75 -12.39
C THR A 109 4.27 -4.41 -13.28
N ASN A 110 5.41 -5.08 -13.05
CA ASN A 110 6.69 -4.77 -13.67
C ASN A 110 7.10 -3.29 -13.48
N LEU A 111 6.84 -2.75 -12.28
CA LEU A 111 7.16 -1.39 -11.90
C LEU A 111 7.82 -1.31 -10.52
N PRO A 112 8.56 -0.23 -10.26
CA PRO A 112 8.90 0.17 -8.90
C PRO A 112 7.63 0.39 -8.05
N VAL A 113 7.61 -0.18 -6.85
CA VAL A 113 6.53 -0.06 -5.88
C VAL A 113 7.08 0.36 -4.53
N GLN A 114 6.50 1.40 -3.96
CA GLN A 114 6.71 1.85 -2.60
C GLN A 114 5.52 1.43 -1.75
N VAL A 115 5.77 0.73 -0.65
CA VAL A 115 4.73 0.25 0.26
C VAL A 115 5.01 0.75 1.67
N GLY A 116 4.09 1.51 2.22
CA GLY A 116 3.98 1.76 3.66
C GLY A 116 2.90 0.88 4.26
N SER A 117 3.22 0.14 5.31
CA SER A 117 2.23 -0.69 6.01
C SER A 117 2.38 -0.60 7.52
N SER A 118 1.32 -0.17 8.18
CA SER A 118 1.09 -0.32 9.62
C SER A 118 -0.04 -1.30 9.94
N VAL A 119 -0.37 -2.16 8.97
CA VAL A 119 -1.38 -3.22 9.17
C VAL A 119 -0.92 -4.12 10.31
N ASN A 120 -1.81 -4.29 11.28
CA ASN A 120 -1.64 -5.17 12.42
C ASN A 120 -2.77 -6.20 12.42
N PHE A 121 -2.38 -7.47 12.49
CA PHE A 121 -3.30 -8.60 12.52
C PHE A 121 -3.55 -9.13 13.93
N SER A 122 -2.91 -8.57 14.96
CA SER A 122 -3.02 -9.06 16.35
C SER A 122 -4.45 -9.08 16.90
N SER A 123 -5.33 -8.26 16.35
CA SER A 123 -6.75 -8.16 16.70
C SER A 123 -7.66 -8.98 15.77
N ALA A 124 -7.10 -9.81 14.89
CA ALA A 124 -7.90 -10.70 14.06
C ALA A 124 -8.45 -11.87 14.88
N GLY A 125 -9.55 -12.48 14.43
CA GLY A 125 -10.32 -13.43 15.24
C GLY A 125 -9.53 -14.65 15.71
N ASN A 126 -8.49 -15.03 14.96
CA ASN A 126 -7.58 -16.12 15.32
C ASN A 126 -6.21 -15.62 15.83
N GLY A 127 -6.13 -14.37 16.31
CA GLY A 127 -4.90 -13.77 16.84
C GLY A 127 -3.89 -13.34 15.78
N GLY A 128 -4.33 -13.16 14.53
CA GLY A 128 -3.46 -12.83 13.41
C GLY A 128 -2.75 -14.07 12.87
N SER A 129 -3.50 -15.16 12.69
CA SER A 129 -2.93 -16.38 12.15
C SER A 129 -2.40 -16.13 10.73
N VAL A 130 -1.43 -16.94 10.30
CA VAL A 130 -0.82 -16.80 8.97
C VAL A 130 -1.87 -16.93 7.87
N GLU A 131 -2.89 -17.75 8.07
CA GLU A 131 -4.02 -17.93 7.15
C GLU A 131 -4.81 -16.63 6.95
N GLU A 132 -5.13 -15.93 8.05
CA GLU A 132 -5.85 -14.65 8.02
C GLU A 132 -5.02 -13.56 7.32
N GLU A 133 -3.73 -13.48 7.65
CA GLU A 133 -2.80 -12.57 6.99
C GLU A 133 -2.73 -12.86 5.48
N MET A 134 -2.61 -14.13 5.10
CA MET A 134 -2.49 -14.55 3.71
C MET A 134 -3.80 -14.34 2.92
N GLU A 135 -4.96 -14.49 3.56
CA GLU A 135 -6.25 -14.18 2.94
C GLU A 135 -6.38 -12.67 2.68
N ALA A 136 -6.12 -11.85 3.69
CA ALA A 136 -6.15 -10.40 3.58
C ALA A 136 -5.14 -9.90 2.52
N PHE A 137 -3.94 -10.48 2.53
CA PHE A 137 -2.90 -10.21 1.55
C PHE A 137 -3.36 -10.48 0.12
N ARG A 138 -3.96 -11.65 -0.15
CA ARG A 138 -4.45 -12.02 -1.48
C ARG A 138 -5.55 -11.09 -1.96
N GLN A 139 -6.49 -10.75 -1.08
CA GLN A 139 -7.58 -9.82 -1.40
C GLN A 139 -7.01 -8.43 -1.74
N LEU A 140 -6.10 -7.90 -0.90
CA LEU A 140 -5.47 -6.61 -1.11
C LEU A 140 -4.69 -6.55 -2.43
N VAL A 141 -3.85 -7.55 -2.71
CA VAL A 141 -3.11 -7.65 -3.98
C VAL A 141 -4.06 -7.67 -5.17
N THR A 142 -5.16 -8.40 -5.08
CA THR A 142 -6.15 -8.51 -6.17
C THR A 142 -6.81 -7.16 -6.46
N VAL A 143 -7.24 -6.44 -5.42
CA VAL A 143 -7.87 -5.11 -5.58
C VAL A 143 -6.86 -4.10 -6.14
N VAL A 144 -5.65 -4.03 -5.57
CA VAL A 144 -4.62 -3.10 -6.02
C VAL A 144 -4.27 -3.33 -7.49
N LEU A 145 -4.07 -4.58 -7.92
CA LEU A 145 -3.75 -4.88 -9.32
C LEU A 145 -4.87 -4.46 -10.27
N ARG A 146 -6.12 -4.72 -9.88
CA ARG A 146 -7.29 -4.30 -10.68
C ARG A 146 -7.35 -2.79 -10.86
N GLU A 147 -7.12 -2.02 -9.80
CA GLU A 147 -7.09 -0.55 -9.89
C GLU A 147 -5.88 -0.05 -10.71
N VAL A 148 -4.73 -0.71 -10.61
CA VAL A 148 -3.54 -0.40 -11.43
C VAL A 148 -3.78 -0.66 -12.92
N GLU A 149 -4.40 -1.80 -13.26
CA GLU A 149 -4.77 -2.15 -14.63
C GLU A 149 -5.78 -1.14 -15.20
N LYS A 150 -6.81 -0.80 -14.42
CA LYS A 150 -7.82 0.18 -14.82
C LYS A 150 -7.22 1.57 -15.08
N ALA A 151 -6.32 2.03 -14.22
CA ALA A 151 -5.66 3.32 -14.37
C ALA A 151 -4.67 3.38 -15.54
N ARG A 152 -4.20 2.24 -16.04
CA ARG A 152 -3.27 2.15 -17.18
C ARG A 152 -3.96 1.90 -18.52
N ALA A 153 -5.18 1.37 -18.49
CA ALA A 153 -5.97 1.15 -19.69
C ALA A 153 -6.71 2.42 -20.16
N GLY A 154 -6.86 3.42 -19.30
CA GLY A 154 -7.45 4.73 -19.61
C GLY A 154 -6.38 5.79 -19.90
#